data_AF-F4N1I1-F1
#
_entry.id   AF-F4N1I1-F1
#
_cell.length_a   1.000
_cell.length_b   1.000
_cell.length_c   1.000
_cell.angle_alpha   90.00
_cell.angle_beta   90.00
_cell.angle_gamma   90.00
#
_symmetry.space_group_name_H-M   'P 1'
#
loop_
_entity.id
_entity.type
_entity.pdbx_description
1 polymer ?
#
loop_
_entity_poly.entity_id
_entity_poly.type
_entity_poly.pdbx_seq_one_letter_code
_entity_poly.pdbx_strand_id
1 'polypeptide(L)'
;AFIAEELRSGISGVAKGQKYAAHALGLTGWQAMRHVVLPQALKIAMPPLLGQYMNIIKNSSLAMAIGVAELSYASRQVETETLRTFQAFGVATVLYIAIIALIEAWGMWRQQRTLAKGH
;
A
#
# COMPACT_ATOMS: atom_id res chain seq x y z
N ALA A 1 -0.81 1.66 -11.81
CA ALA A 1 0.27 2.66 -11.84
C ALA A 1 1.45 2.29 -10.92
N PHE A 2 1.21 1.95 -9.64
CA PHE A 2 2.28 1.70 -8.65
C PHE A 2 3.27 0.58 -8.99
N ILE A 3 2.79 -0.62 -9.32
CA ILE A 3 3.66 -1.78 -9.61
C ILE A 3 4.60 -1.52 -10.80
N ALA A 4 4.12 -0.82 -11.83
CA ALA A 4 4.92 -0.50 -13.01
C ALA A 4 6.04 0.51 -12.67
N GLU A 5 5.76 1.46 -11.77
CA GLU A 5 6.75 2.43 -11.29
C GLU A 5 7.76 1.77 -10.35
N GLU A 6 7.33 0.84 -9.49
CA GLU A 6 8.22 0.06 -8.63
C GLU A 6 9.15 -0.84 -9.45
N LEU A 7 8.65 -1.46 -10.52
CA LEU A 7 9.49 -2.22 -11.45
C LEU A 7 10.45 -1.32 -12.23
N ARG A 8 9.99 -0.16 -12.71
CA ARG A 8 10.85 0.83 -13.38
C ARG A 8 11.95 1.35 -12.43
N SER A 9 11.59 1.63 -11.19
CA SER A 9 12.50 2.05 -10.13
C SER A 9 13.50 0.94 -9.80
N GLY A 10 13.03 -0.32 -9.71
CA GLY A 10 13.89 -1.49 -9.54
C GLY A 10 14.92 -1.64 -10.66
N ILE A 11 14.50 -1.47 -11.92
CA ILE A 11 15.41 -1.51 -13.09
C ILE A 11 16.39 -0.34 -13.06
N SER A 12 15.93 0.86 -12.71
CA SER A 12 16.75 2.07 -12.65
C SER A 12 17.73 2.06 -11.47
N GLY A 13 17.42 1.29 -10.42
CA GLY A 13 18.29 1.09 -9.25
C GLY A 13 19.48 0.15 -9.51
N VAL A 14 19.49 -0.60 -10.61
CA VAL A 14 20.64 -1.41 -11.00
C VAL A 14 21.77 -0.50 -11.49
N ALA A 15 22.95 -0.63 -10.89
CA ALA A 15 24.11 0.18 -11.25
C ALA A 15 24.45 0.05 -12.75
N LYS A 16 24.60 1.19 -13.44
CA LYS A 16 24.95 1.22 -14.89
C LYS A 16 26.21 0.40 -15.21
N GLY A 17 27.15 0.34 -14.27
CA GLY A 17 28.36 -0.50 -14.32
C GLY A 17 28.11 -1.97 -14.61
N GLN A 18 27.02 -2.55 -14.11
CA GLN A 18 26.65 -3.95 -14.36
C GLN A 18 26.35 -4.21 -15.84
N LYS A 19 25.75 -3.24 -16.52
CA LYS A 19 25.46 -3.33 -17.95
C LYS A 19 26.75 -3.23 -18.78
N TYR A 20 27.67 -2.35 -18.39
CA TYR A 20 28.99 -2.25 -19.03
C TYR A 20 29.84 -3.51 -18.80
N ALA A 21 29.83 -4.07 -17.59
CA ALA A 21 30.53 -5.32 -17.28
C ALA A 21 29.96 -6.51 -18.07
N ALA A 22 28.63 -6.61 -18.18
CA ALA A 22 27.98 -7.63 -19.00
C ALA A 22 28.40 -7.53 -20.48
N HIS A 23 28.47 -6.33 -21.03
CA HIS A 23 28.96 -6.11 -22.40
C HIS A 23 30.45 -6.42 -22.56
N ALA A 24 31.29 -6.09 -21.57
CA ALA A 24 32.71 -6.45 -21.58
C ALA A 24 32.93 -7.98 -21.54
N LEU A 25 32.00 -8.72 -20.94
CA LEU A 25 31.95 -10.19 -20.95
C LEU A 25 31.36 -10.77 -22.25
N GLY A 26 31.07 -9.95 -23.26
CA GLY A 26 30.54 -10.39 -24.55
C GLY A 26 29.03 -10.69 -24.55
N LEU A 27 28.29 -10.34 -23.49
CA LEU A 27 26.85 -10.54 -23.46
C LEU A 27 26.14 -9.54 -24.39
N THR A 28 25.20 -10.05 -25.17
CA THR A 28 24.28 -9.21 -25.95
C THR A 28 23.37 -8.41 -25.00
N GLY A 29 22.83 -7.27 -25.49
CA GLY A 29 21.95 -6.43 -24.67
C GLY A 29 20.76 -7.19 -24.07
N TRP A 30 20.26 -8.20 -24.78
CA TRP A 30 19.17 -9.02 -24.27
C TRP A 30 19.62 -10.05 -23.22
N GLN A 31 20.79 -10.67 -23.40
CA GLN A 31 21.37 -11.55 -22.39
C GLN A 31 21.73 -10.79 -21.11
N ALA A 32 22.30 -9.59 -21.23
CA ALA A 32 22.61 -8.72 -20.10
C ALA A 32 21.35 -8.32 -19.33
N MET A 33 20.28 -7.95 -20.04
CA MET A 33 19.01 -7.64 -19.40
C MET A 33 18.43 -8.84 -18.66
N ARG A 34 18.36 -10.02 -19.30
CA ARG A 34 17.74 -11.21 -18.73
C ARG A 34 18.53 -11.83 -17.56
N HIS A 35 19.86 -11.90 -17.65
CA HIS A 35 20.69 -12.63 -16.68
C HIS A 35 21.33 -11.73 -15.61
N VAL A 36 21.46 -10.42 -15.87
CA VAL A 36 22.16 -9.50 -14.95
C VAL A 36 21.18 -8.49 -14.38
N VAL A 37 20.54 -7.69 -15.25
CA VAL A 37 19.73 -6.54 -14.81
C VAL A 37 18.42 -7.00 -14.18
N LEU A 38 17.66 -7.90 -14.83
CA LEU A 38 16.36 -8.35 -14.36
C LEU A 38 16.40 -9.01 -12.96
N PRO A 39 17.27 -9.99 -12.67
CA PRO A 39 17.33 -10.58 -11.33
C PRO A 39 17.79 -9.59 -10.24
N GLN A 40 18.62 -8.60 -10.58
CA GLN A 40 19.02 -7.54 -9.63
C GLN A 40 17.87 -6.54 -9.41
N ALA A 41 17.22 -6.11 -10.48
CA ALA A 41 16.08 -5.21 -10.43
C ALA A 41 14.92 -5.78 -9.61
N LEU A 42 14.66 -7.09 -9.75
CA LEU A 42 13.65 -7.78 -8.95
C LEU A 42 13.99 -7.78 -7.46
N LYS A 43 15.27 -7.98 -7.09
CA LYS A 43 15.70 -7.90 -5.67
C LYS A 43 15.54 -6.48 -5.10
N ILE A 44 15.70 -5.45 -5.92
CA ILE A 44 15.52 -4.04 -5.53
C ILE A 44 14.03 -3.70 -5.42
N ALA A 45 13.19 -4.20 -6.33
CA ALA A 45 11.75 -3.93 -6.35
C ALA A 45 10.93 -4.78 -5.34
N MET A 46 11.44 -5.92 -4.88
CA MET A 46 10.69 -6.83 -4.00
C MET A 46 10.31 -6.20 -2.65
N PRO A 47 11.23 -5.54 -1.91
CA PRO A 47 10.90 -4.94 -0.61
C PRO A 47 9.76 -3.89 -0.66
N PRO A 48 9.77 -2.90 -1.58
CA PRO A 48 8.67 -1.92 -1.65
C PRO A 48 7.34 -2.57 -2.07
N LEU A 49 7.34 -3.52 -3.01
CA LEU A 49 6.14 -4.25 -3.41
C LEU A 49 5.48 -4.99 -2.24
N LEU A 50 6.28 -5.64 -1.40
CA LEU A 50 5.78 -6.31 -0.19
C LEU A 50 5.19 -5.31 0.82
N GLY A 51 5.82 -4.14 0.96
CA GLY A 51 5.30 -3.04 1.77
C GLY A 51 3.94 -2.54 1.28
N GLN A 52 3.79 -2.34 -0.03
CA GLN A 52 2.55 -1.92 -0.67
C GLN A 52 1.44 -2.96 -0.47
N TYR A 53 1.74 -4.24 -0.68
CA TYR A 53 0.82 -5.35 -0.44
C TYR A 53 0.36 -5.41 1.03
N MET A 54 1.29 -5.30 1.97
CA MET A 54 0.98 -5.29 3.40
C MET A 54 0.07 -4.12 3.78
N ASN A 55 0.27 -2.96 3.16
CA ASN A 55 -0.57 -1.79 3.37
C ASN A 55 -2.00 -2.01 2.84
N ILE A 56 -2.13 -2.59 1.64
CA ILE A 56 -3.43 -2.93 1.05
C ILE A 56 -4.16 -3.93 1.95
N ILE A 57 -3.49 -4.97 2.43
CA ILE A 57 -4.11 -5.97 3.33
C ILE A 57 -4.62 -5.30 4.60
N LYS A 58 -3.82 -4.45 5.24
CA LYS A 58 -4.23 -3.74 6.47
C LYS A 58 -5.47 -2.87 6.22
N ASN A 59 -5.44 -2.05 5.18
CA ASN A 59 -6.54 -1.14 4.86
C ASN A 59 -7.81 -1.91 4.45
N SER A 60 -7.65 -3.01 3.69
CA SER A 60 -8.77 -3.86 3.28
C SER A 60 -9.39 -4.59 4.48
N SER A 61 -8.57 -5.13 5.40
CA SER A 61 -9.08 -5.77 6.62
C SER A 61 -9.85 -4.79 7.52
N LEU A 62 -9.37 -3.55 7.64
CA LEU A 62 -10.03 -2.51 8.40
C LEU A 62 -11.35 -2.11 7.73
N ALA A 63 -11.35 -1.90 6.42
CA ALA A 63 -12.56 -1.60 5.65
C ALA A 63 -13.61 -2.72 5.75
N MET A 64 -13.17 -3.98 5.67
CA MET A 64 -14.06 -5.13 5.82
C MET A 64 -14.64 -5.21 7.24
N ALA A 65 -13.82 -5.01 8.27
CA ALA A 65 -14.29 -4.99 9.66
C ALA A 65 -15.36 -3.92 9.88
N ILE A 66 -15.17 -2.72 9.31
CA ILE A 66 -16.16 -1.64 9.37
C ILE A 66 -17.43 -2.02 8.62
N GLY A 67 -17.33 -2.51 7.39
CA GLY A 67 -18.49 -2.91 6.60
C GLY A 67 -19.32 -4.01 7.28
N VAL A 68 -18.67 -4.97 7.94
CA VAL A 68 -19.35 -6.01 8.73
C VAL A 68 -20.01 -5.41 9.98
N ALA A 69 -19.36 -4.48 10.66
CA ALA A 69 -19.91 -3.80 11.83
C ALA A 69 -21.15 -2.97 11.47
N GLU A 70 -21.08 -2.20 10.38
CA GLU A 70 -22.20 -1.42 9.85
C GLU A 70 -23.37 -2.31 9.42
N LEU A 71 -23.11 -3.38 8.68
CA LEU A 71 -24.15 -4.32 8.26
C LEU A 71 -24.82 -4.99 9.47
N SER A 72 -24.03 -5.44 10.44
CA SER A 72 -24.53 -6.04 11.68
C SER A 72 -25.40 -5.06 12.48
N TYR A 73 -25.00 -3.79 12.50
CA TYR A 73 -25.77 -2.73 13.16
C TYR A 73 -27.07 -2.45 12.39
N ALA A 74 -27.01 -2.34 11.06
CA ALA A 74 -28.18 -2.15 10.21
C ALA A 74 -29.18 -3.31 10.34
N SER A 75 -28.72 -4.56 10.41
CA SER A 75 -29.59 -5.72 10.64
C SER A 75 -30.33 -5.63 11.99
N ARG A 76 -29.65 -5.20 13.06
CA ARG A 76 -30.29 -4.97 14.37
C ARG A 76 -31.24 -3.77 14.38
N GLN A 77 -30.96 -2.78 13.52
CA GLN A 77 -31.78 -1.59 13.37
C GLN A 77 -33.13 -1.91 12.72
N VAL A 78 -33.15 -2.76 11.69
CA VAL A 78 -34.37 -3.22 10.99
C VAL A 78 -35.32 -3.99 11.93
N GLU A 79 -34.80 -4.62 12.99
CA GLU A 79 -35.63 -5.24 14.03
C GLU A 79 -36.35 -4.24 14.95
N THR A 80 -35.94 -2.96 14.99
CA THR A 80 -36.47 -1.97 15.95
C THR A 80 -36.83 -0.63 15.27
N GLU A 81 -37.84 -0.66 14.41
CA GLU A 81 -38.44 0.50 13.75
C GLU A 81 -39.27 1.31 14.79
N THR A 82 -38.96 2.56 15.15
CA THR A 82 -39.40 3.73 14.35
C THR A 82 -38.74 5.05 14.80
N LEU A 83 -37.85 5.06 15.80
CA LEU A 83 -37.18 6.30 16.30
C LEU A 83 -35.64 6.23 16.36
N ARG A 84 -35.03 5.05 16.17
CA ARG A 84 -33.55 4.89 16.26
C ARG A 84 -32.81 5.08 14.93
N THR A 85 -33.50 5.11 13.79
CA THR A 85 -32.84 5.15 12.47
C THR A 85 -32.02 6.44 12.31
N PHE A 86 -32.47 7.56 12.90
CA PHE A 86 -31.71 8.81 12.94
C PHE A 86 -30.43 8.71 13.81
N GLN A 87 -30.49 8.03 14.96
CA GLN A 87 -29.32 7.79 15.82
C GLN A 87 -28.32 6.82 15.19
N ALA A 88 -28.80 5.81 14.45
CA ALA A 88 -27.97 4.86 13.72
C ALA A 88 -27.09 5.54 12.67
N PHE A 89 -27.70 6.38 11.84
CA PHE A 89 -26.97 7.16 10.82
C PHE A 89 -26.02 8.17 11.46
N GLY A 90 -26.40 8.81 12.57
CA GLY A 90 -25.53 9.71 13.31
C GLY A 90 -24.29 9.01 13.88
N VAL A 91 -24.47 7.86 14.53
CA VAL A 91 -23.36 7.09 15.11
C VAL A 91 -22.46 6.51 14.01
N ALA A 92 -23.03 6.01 12.92
CA ALA A 92 -22.26 5.51 11.77
C ALA A 92 -21.41 6.63 11.15
N THR A 93 -21.99 7.82 10.96
CA THR A 93 -21.27 9.00 10.42
C THR A 93 -20.13 9.42 11.35
N VAL A 94 -20.37 9.47 12.67
CA VAL A 94 -19.34 9.84 13.65
C VAL A 94 -18.23 8.79 13.71
N LEU A 95 -18.57 7.50 13.68
CA LEU A 95 -17.57 6.42 13.64
C LEU A 95 -16.75 6.46 12.36
N TYR A 96 -17.40 6.65 11.21
CA TYR A 96 -16.72 6.77 9.92
C TYR A 96 -15.74 7.95 9.90
N ILE A 97 -16.18 9.13 10.36
CA ILE A 97 -15.31 10.32 10.50
C ILE A 97 -14.17 10.07 11.48
N ALA A 98 -14.45 9.45 12.63
CA ALA A 98 -13.43 9.16 13.64
C ALA A 98 -12.35 8.20 13.11
N ILE A 99 -12.75 7.22 12.30
CA ILE A 99 -11.83 6.26 11.68
C ILE A 99 -10.97 6.95 10.61
N ILE A 100 -11.57 7.77 9.75
CA ILE A 100 -10.81 8.55 8.76
C ILE A 100 -9.80 9.46 9.46
N ALA A 101 -10.23 10.19 10.49
CA ALA A 101 -9.35 11.06 11.27
C ALA A 101 -8.20 10.29 11.94
N LEU A 102 -8.46 9.08 12.45
CA LEU A 102 -7.45 8.20 13.03
C LEU A 102 -6.42 7.72 12.00
N ILE A 103 -6.88 7.35 10.81
CA ILE A 103 -6.01 6.91 9.72
C ILE A 103 -5.13 8.06 9.22
N GLU A 104 -5.70 9.25 9.05
CA GLU A 104 -4.96 10.44 8.66
C GLU A 104 -3.94 10.85 9.72
N ALA A 105 -4.33 10.85 11.00
CA ALA A 105 -3.42 11.13 12.11
C ALA A 105 -2.26 10.12 12.18
N TRP A 106 -2.56 8.82 11.99
CA TRP A 106 -1.54 7.78 11.92
C TRP A 106 -0.61 7.96 10.72
N GLY A 107 -1.16 8.31 9.56
CA GLY A 107 -0.43 8.61 8.34
C GLY A 107 0.54 9.78 8.55
N MET A 108 0.04 10.90 9.07
CA MET A 108 0.84 12.09 9.39
C MET A 108 1.94 11.78 10.41
N TRP A 109 1.65 11.01 11.47
CA TRP A 109 2.64 10.62 12.46
C TRP A 109 3.77 9.76 11.86
N ARG A 110 3.43 8.83 10.95
CA ARG A 110 4.46 8.07 10.22
C ARG A 110 5.25 8.94 9.25
N GLN A 111 4.61 9.90 8.59
CA GLN A 111 5.26 10.82 7.66
C GLN A 111 6.24 11.78 8.39
N GLN A 112 5.87 12.28 9.56
CA GLN A 112 6.75 13.07 10.41
C GLN A 112 7.97 12.27 10.88
N ARG A 113 7.81 10.97 11.17
CA ARG A 113 8.93 10.10 11.54
C ARG A 113 9.86 9.75 10.38
N THR A 114 9.40 9.78 9.14
CA THR A 114 10.26 9.64 7.96
C THR A 114 11.00 10.92 7.60
N LEU A 115 10.43 12.10 7.87
CA LEU A 115 11.08 13.40 7.64
C LEU A 115 12.12 13.75 8.72
N ALA A 116 11.95 13.28 9.96
CA ALA A 116 12.91 13.48 11.05
C ALA A 116 14.18 12.62 10.97
N LYS A 117 14.28 11.69 10.00
CA LYS A 117 15.47 10.83 9.78
C LYS A 117 16.30 11.22 8.54
N GLY A 118 15.94 12.32 7.88
CA GLY A 118 16.69 12.86 6.76
C GLY A 118 17.33 14.19 7.13
N HIS A 119 18.28 14.20 8.06
CA HIS A 119 19.38 15.16 8.21
C HIS A 119 20.60 14.39 8.69
#